data_AF-A0A661PD77-F1
#
_entry.id   AF-A0A661PD77-F1
#
_cell.length_a   1.000
_cell.length_b   1.000
_cell.length_c   1.000
_cell.angle_alpha   90.00
_cell.angle_beta   90.00
_cell.angle_gamma   90.00
#
_symmetry.space_group_name_H-M   'P 1'
#
loop_
_entity.id
_entity.type
_entity.pdbx_description
1 polymer ?
#
loop_
_entity_poly.entity_id
_entity_poly.type
_entity_poly.pdbx_seq_one_letter_code
_entity_poly.pdbx_strand_id
1 'polypeptide(L)'
;MADQEKKPVDTAAIAGMLKKKEPEMKRILNYCVHCSICAESCFLYMAHNGDPQYMPSFKVINSLGKLYKKKGNVDREFLEGIKGLVWGNCALCHRCYCPIGIDIPRMIDFTRSICRSEGVYPEQDGGESWL
;
A
#
# COMPACT_ATOMS: atom_id res chain seq x y z
N MET A 1 -23.57 -0.44 -11.80
CA MET A 1 -23.35 -1.02 -10.46
C MET A 1 -23.46 0.11 -9.46
N ALA A 2 -24.17 -0.13 -8.37
CA ALA A 2 -24.73 0.90 -7.50
C ALA A 2 -23.67 1.93 -7.11
N ASP A 3 -24.03 3.20 -7.32
CA ASP A 3 -23.35 4.36 -6.80
C ASP A 3 -23.38 4.24 -5.27
N GLN A 4 -22.39 3.56 -4.70
CA GLN A 4 -22.25 3.50 -3.25
C GLN A 4 -22.03 4.94 -2.83
N GLU A 5 -23.03 5.51 -2.18
CA GLU A 5 -23.01 6.83 -1.59
C GLU A 5 -21.72 6.95 -0.76
N LYS A 6 -20.70 7.58 -1.35
CA LYS A 6 -19.32 7.52 -0.86
C LYS A 6 -19.27 8.24 0.48
N LYS A 7 -19.36 7.47 1.56
CA LYS A 7 -19.27 7.97 2.93
C LYS A 7 -18.02 8.85 3.06
N PRO A 8 -18.12 10.02 3.73
CA PRO A 8 -16.94 10.83 4.01
C PRO A 8 -15.91 10.03 4.80
N VAL A 9 -14.63 10.22 4.45
CA VAL A 9 -13.49 9.55 5.09
C VAL A 9 -13.32 10.04 6.53
N ASP A 10 -13.18 9.12 7.47
CA ASP A 10 -12.91 9.42 8.87
C ASP A 10 -11.40 9.62 9.08
N THR A 11 -10.95 10.84 8.78
CA THR A 11 -9.54 11.23 8.92
C THR A 11 -9.00 11.08 10.35
N ALA A 12 -9.86 11.19 11.37
CA ALA A 12 -9.48 11.03 12.77
C ALA A 12 -9.20 9.56 13.12
N ALA A 13 -10.06 8.64 12.63
CA ALA A 13 -9.83 7.21 12.75
C ALA A 13 -8.52 6.80 12.07
N ILE A 14 -8.29 7.26 10.83
CA ILE A 14 -7.04 7.01 10.10
C ILE A 14 -5.83 7.51 10.88
N ALA A 15 -5.86 8.75 11.37
CA ALA A 15 -4.77 9.32 12.17
C ALA A 15 -4.47 8.47 13.42
N GLY A 16 -5.52 7.98 14.09
CA GLY A 16 -5.40 7.06 15.22
C GLY A 16 -4.75 5.73 14.86
N MET A 17 -5.06 5.16 13.68
CA MET A 17 -4.40 3.96 13.17
C MET A 17 -2.93 4.22 12.84
N LEU A 18 -2.62 5.30 12.12
CA LEU A 18 -1.25 5.66 11.72
C LEU A 18 -0.33 5.86 12.93
N LYS A 19 -0.84 6.46 14.02
CA LYS A 19 -0.07 6.64 15.26
C LYS A 19 0.42 5.31 15.86
N LYS A 20 -0.37 4.24 15.75
CA LYS A 20 0.00 2.89 16.24
C LYS A 20 1.13 2.25 15.44
N LYS A 21 1.45 2.78 14.25
CA LYS A 21 2.47 2.28 13.32
C LYS A 21 3.61 3.26 13.07
N GLU A 22 3.73 4.29 13.90
CA GLU A 22 4.79 5.30 13.78
C GLU A 22 6.22 4.69 13.74
N PRO A 23 6.58 3.67 14.55
CA PRO A 23 7.92 3.06 14.48
C PRO A 23 8.21 2.39 13.13
N GLU A 24 7.26 1.63 12.59
CA GLU A 24 7.39 0.99 11.28
C GLU A 24 7.47 2.04 10.16
N MET A 25 6.69 3.12 10.26
CA MET A 25 6.75 4.22 9.30
C MET A 25 8.09 4.95 9.31
N LYS A 26 8.63 5.27 10.49
CA LYS A 26 9.98 5.83 10.62
C LYS A 26 11.01 4.90 10.02
N ARG A 27 10.82 3.57 10.15
CA ARG A 27 11.78 2.60 9.63
C ARG A 27 11.90 2.66 8.12
N ILE A 28 10.78 2.61 7.40
CA ILE A 28 10.84 2.69 5.93
C ILE A 28 11.25 4.07 5.44
N LEU A 29 10.79 5.15 6.08
CA LEU A 29 11.02 6.51 5.61
C LEU A 29 12.44 7.01 5.87
N ASN A 30 13.11 6.52 6.94
CA ASN A 30 14.43 7.01 7.34
C ASN A 30 15.56 6.01 7.12
N TYR A 31 15.30 4.69 7.16
CA TYR A 31 16.35 3.66 7.07
C TYR A 31 16.33 2.86 5.76
N CYS A 32 15.36 3.08 4.86
CA CYS A 32 15.44 2.49 3.53
C CYS A 32 16.63 3.09 2.76
N VAL A 33 17.61 2.26 2.42
CA VAL A 33 18.84 2.67 1.70
C VAL A 33 18.75 2.51 0.19
N HIS A 34 17.54 2.32 -0.36
CA HIS A 34 17.30 2.16 -1.80
C HIS A 34 18.16 1.07 -2.50
N CYS A 35 18.45 -0.03 -1.79
CA CYS A 35 19.29 -1.13 -2.30
C CYS A 35 18.61 -2.05 -3.34
N SER A 36 17.34 -1.83 -3.69
CA SER A 36 16.58 -2.62 -4.68
C SER A 36 16.39 -4.13 -4.41
N ILE A 37 16.94 -4.70 -3.33
CA ILE A 37 16.78 -6.13 -2.99
C ILE A 37 15.31 -6.55 -2.86
N CYS A 38 14.45 -5.68 -2.33
CA CYS A 38 13.01 -5.98 -2.25
C CYS A 38 12.35 -6.08 -3.63
N ALA A 39 12.87 -5.34 -4.62
CA ALA A 39 12.39 -5.35 -6.00
C ALA A 39 12.74 -6.68 -6.67
N GLU A 40 14.02 -7.08 -6.60
CA GLU A 40 14.52 -8.34 -7.17
C GLU A 40 13.83 -9.57 -6.55
N SER A 41 13.43 -9.48 -5.28
CA SER A 41 12.68 -10.54 -4.59
C SER A 41 11.20 -10.63 -5.02
N CYS A 42 10.66 -9.63 -5.71
CA CYS A 42 9.24 -9.54 -6.03
C CYS A 42 8.94 -10.10 -7.41
N PHE A 43 8.22 -11.24 -7.46
CA PHE A 43 7.87 -11.88 -8.72
C PHE A 43 7.04 -10.99 -9.66
N LEU A 44 6.17 -10.11 -9.14
CA LEU A 44 5.41 -9.18 -9.97
C LEU A 44 6.34 -8.13 -10.60
N TYR A 45 7.30 -7.60 -9.84
CA TYR A 45 8.29 -6.67 -10.40
C TYR A 45 9.09 -7.32 -11.55
N MET A 46 9.49 -8.58 -11.37
CA MET A 46 10.20 -9.34 -12.40
C MET A 46 9.32 -9.66 -13.61
N ALA A 47 8.06 -10.03 -13.38
CA ALA A 47 7.10 -10.34 -14.45
C ALA A 47 6.73 -9.11 -15.30
N HIS A 48 6.82 -7.91 -14.73
CA HIS A 48 6.51 -6.65 -15.38
C HIS A 48 7.77 -5.88 -15.80
N ASN A 49 8.84 -6.58 -16.19
CA ASN A 49 10.07 -6.01 -16.76
C ASN A 49 10.69 -4.86 -15.94
N GLY A 50 10.60 -4.96 -14.61
CA GLY A 50 11.18 -3.97 -13.71
C GLY A 50 10.39 -2.66 -13.63
N ASP A 51 9.11 -2.65 -13.97
CA ASP A 51 8.27 -1.48 -13.78
C ASP A 51 8.18 -1.08 -12.28
N PRO A 52 8.60 0.15 -11.91
CA PRO A 52 8.63 0.62 -10.53
C PRO A 52 7.30 0.51 -9.78
N GLN A 53 6.14 0.54 -10.45
CA GLN A 53 4.85 0.40 -9.76
C GLN A 53 4.66 -0.96 -9.08
N TYR A 54 5.41 -1.98 -9.52
CA TYR A 54 5.47 -3.31 -8.93
C TYR A 54 6.59 -3.49 -7.90
N MET A 55 7.45 -2.49 -7.70
CA MET A 55 8.49 -2.53 -6.68
C MET A 55 7.87 -2.45 -5.27
N PRO A 56 8.20 -3.35 -4.32
CA PRO A 56 7.58 -3.36 -3.01
C PRO A 56 7.77 -2.07 -2.18
N SER A 57 8.98 -1.50 -2.18
CA SER A 57 9.24 -0.21 -1.50
C SER A 57 8.43 0.93 -2.13
N PHE A 58 8.34 0.98 -3.47
CA PHE A 58 7.55 1.96 -4.20
C PHE A 58 6.07 1.91 -3.80
N LYS A 59 5.48 0.71 -3.71
CA LYS A 59 4.07 0.53 -3.28
C LYS A 59 3.83 1.11 -1.91
N VAL A 60 4.69 0.82 -0.92
CA VAL A 60 4.53 1.34 0.44
C VAL A 60 4.70 2.86 0.48
N ILE A 61 5.74 3.40 -0.16
CA ILE A 61 6.02 4.84 -0.15
C ILE A 61 4.88 5.62 -0.83
N ASN A 62 4.36 5.11 -1.96
CA ASN A 62 3.31 5.78 -2.73
C ASN A 62 1.88 5.51 -2.25
N SER A 63 1.68 4.59 -1.31
CA SER A 63 0.39 4.39 -0.62
C SER A 63 0.49 4.88 0.83
N LEU A 64 0.92 4.02 1.75
CA LEU A 64 1.03 4.31 3.18
C LEU A 64 1.92 5.50 3.49
N GLY A 65 3.04 5.66 2.77
CA GLY A 65 3.96 6.78 2.96
C GLY A 65 3.30 8.13 2.69
N LYS A 66 2.54 8.25 1.59
CA LYS A 66 1.75 9.46 1.28
C LYS A 66 0.63 9.69 2.29
N LEU A 67 -0.07 8.62 2.70
CA LEU A 67 -1.10 8.68 3.72
C LEU A 67 -0.55 9.19 5.06
N TYR A 68 0.61 8.68 5.47
CA TYR A 68 1.32 9.07 6.68
C TYR A 68 1.83 10.52 6.62
N LYS A 69 2.41 10.93 5.48
CA LYS A 69 2.87 12.32 5.28
C LYS A 69 1.71 13.32 5.38
N LYS A 70 0.52 12.95 4.92
CA LYS A 70 -0.71 13.72 5.06
C LYS A 70 -1.36 13.62 6.45
N LYS A 71 -0.77 12.86 7.38
CA LYS A 71 -1.31 12.61 8.73
C LYS A 71 -2.75 12.08 8.72
N GLY A 72 -3.09 11.29 7.71
CA GLY A 72 -4.45 10.77 7.52
C GLY A 72 -5.46 11.77 6.94
N ASN A 73 -5.06 13.03 6.68
CA ASN A 73 -5.92 14.01 6.00
C ASN A 73 -5.99 13.74 4.49
N VAL A 74 -6.84 12.78 4.12
CA VAL A 74 -7.05 12.31 2.75
C VAL A 74 -8.54 12.20 2.45
N ASP A 75 -8.87 12.25 1.17
CA ASP A 75 -10.22 12.07 0.67
C ASP A 75 -10.44 10.65 0.12
N ARG A 76 -11.67 10.42 -0.32
CA ARG A 76 -12.11 9.14 -0.89
C ARG A 76 -11.34 8.78 -2.15
N GLU A 77 -11.07 9.78 -3.00
CA GLU A 77 -10.34 9.65 -4.26
C GLU A 77 -8.91 9.15 -4.02
N PHE A 78 -8.21 9.71 -3.03
CA PHE A 78 -6.89 9.22 -2.64
C PHE A 78 -6.91 7.74 -2.27
N LEU A 79 -7.87 7.31 -1.44
CA LEU A 79 -7.97 5.91 -1.00
C LEU A 79 -8.34 4.96 -2.14
N GLU A 80 -9.19 5.38 -3.09
CA GLU A 80 -9.44 4.60 -4.31
C GLU A 80 -8.18 4.53 -5.18
N GLY A 81 -7.47 5.64 -5.36
CA GLY A 81 -6.30 5.72 -6.25
C GLY A 81 -5.12 4.84 -5.81
N ILE A 82 -5.01 4.48 -4.53
CA ILE A 82 -3.95 3.58 -4.05
C ILE A 82 -4.31 2.09 -4.20
N LYS A 83 -5.54 1.74 -4.61
CA LYS A 83 -5.98 0.34 -4.75
C LYS A 83 -5.11 -0.47 -5.69
N GLY A 84 -4.75 0.11 -6.84
CA GLY A 84 -3.84 -0.53 -7.80
C GLY A 84 -2.52 -0.93 -7.17
N LEU A 85 -1.94 -0.09 -6.30
CA LEU A 85 -0.67 -0.40 -5.63
C LEU A 85 -0.80 -1.49 -4.56
N VAL A 86 -1.86 -1.43 -3.75
CA VAL A 86 -1.99 -2.30 -2.57
C VAL A 86 -2.71 -3.60 -2.86
N TRP A 87 -3.52 -3.70 -3.92
CA TRP A 87 -4.21 -4.93 -4.35
C TRP A 87 -3.74 -5.42 -5.72
N GLY A 88 -3.87 -4.61 -6.79
CA GLY A 88 -3.53 -5.04 -8.16
C GLY A 88 -2.06 -5.44 -8.30
N ASN A 89 -1.16 -4.59 -7.83
CA ASN A 89 0.28 -4.80 -7.96
C ASN A 89 0.85 -5.66 -6.84
N CYS A 90 0.04 -6.18 -5.90
CA CYS A 90 0.54 -6.94 -4.75
C CYS A 90 -0.36 -8.12 -4.40
N ALA A 91 0.12 -9.34 -4.65
CA ALA A 91 -0.54 -10.56 -4.18
C ALA A 91 -0.43 -10.81 -2.66
N LEU A 92 0.29 -9.94 -1.92
CA LEU A 92 0.61 -10.13 -0.49
C LEU A 92 1.23 -11.52 -0.20
N CYS A 93 2.15 -11.97 -1.06
CA CYS A 93 2.77 -13.31 -0.95
C CYS A 93 3.89 -13.42 0.11
N HIS A 94 4.21 -12.34 0.82
CA HIS A 94 5.29 -12.28 1.82
C HIS A 94 6.73 -12.61 1.33
N ARG A 95 6.95 -12.75 0.02
CA ARG A 95 8.28 -13.11 -0.54
C ARG A 95 9.30 -11.97 -0.60
N CYS A 96 8.86 -10.72 -0.60
CA CYS A 96 9.81 -9.60 -0.73
C CYS A 96 10.67 -9.47 0.53
N TYR A 97 11.99 -9.32 0.33
CA TYR A 97 12.96 -9.28 1.41
C TYR A 97 13.59 -7.89 1.56
N CYS A 98 13.87 -7.49 2.80
CA CYS A 98 14.62 -6.27 3.12
C CYS A 98 15.70 -6.58 4.14
N PRO A 99 17.00 -6.36 3.83
CA PRO A 99 18.09 -6.67 4.75
C PRO A 99 18.11 -5.74 5.99
N ILE A 100 17.46 -4.57 5.92
CA ILE A 100 17.34 -3.62 7.04
C ILE A 100 16.19 -4.02 8.00
N GLY A 101 15.41 -5.06 7.66
CA GLY A 101 14.30 -5.53 8.49
C GLY A 101 13.05 -4.65 8.42
N ILE A 102 12.75 -4.10 7.23
CA ILE A 102 11.45 -3.48 6.93
C ILE A 102 10.49 -4.59 6.49
N ASP A 103 9.41 -4.81 7.25
CA ASP A 103 8.34 -5.77 6.91
C ASP A 103 7.35 -5.13 5.92
N ILE A 104 7.75 -5.07 4.64
CA ILE A 104 6.94 -4.50 3.56
C ILE A 104 5.55 -5.15 3.43
N PRO A 105 5.41 -6.49 3.46
CA PRO A 105 4.09 -7.13 3.41
C PRO A 105 3.14 -6.63 4.49
N ARG A 106 3.62 -6.53 5.74
CA ARG A 106 2.81 -6.01 6.86
C ARG A 106 2.40 -4.55 6.66
N MET A 107 3.26 -3.73 6.05
CA MET A 107 2.92 -2.34 5.72
C MET A 107 1.83 -2.25 4.65
N ILE A 108 1.88 -3.09 3.62
CA ILE A 108 0.81 -3.17 2.61
C ILE A 108 -0.49 -3.68 3.24
N ASP A 109 -0.45 -4.74 4.05
CA ASP A 109 -1.64 -5.26 4.73
C ASP A 109 -2.27 -4.23 5.69
N PHE A 110 -1.44 -3.46 6.40
CA PHE A 110 -1.93 -2.36 7.22
C PHE A 110 -2.61 -1.28 6.37
N THR A 111 -2.08 -0.97 5.19
CA THR A 111 -2.72 -0.02 4.27
C THR A 111 -4.07 -0.53 3.79
N ARG A 112 -4.17 -1.83 3.45
CA ARG A 112 -5.45 -2.48 3.13
C ARG A 112 -6.43 -2.40 4.30
N SER A 113 -5.95 -2.53 5.54
CA SER A 113 -6.78 -2.43 6.74
C SER A 113 -7.34 -1.02 6.94
N ILE A 114 -6.56 0.02 6.68
CA ILE A 114 -7.05 1.41 6.65
C ILE A 114 -8.09 1.57 5.54
N CYS A 115 -7.81 1.08 4.34
CA CYS A 115 -8.79 1.14 3.25
C CYS A 115 -10.11 0.45 3.65
N ARG A 116 -10.06 -0.74 4.25
CA ARG A 116 -11.26 -1.44 4.71
C ARG A 116 -12.01 -0.72 5.84
N SER A 117 -11.33 0.01 6.74
CA SER A 117 -12.02 0.79 7.78
C SER A 117 -12.88 1.92 7.19
N GLU A 118 -12.46 2.43 6.02
CA GLU A 118 -13.15 3.48 5.28
C GLU A 118 -14.08 2.93 4.19
N GLY A 119 -14.39 1.62 4.21
CA GLY A 119 -15.28 0.98 3.23
C GLY A 119 -14.68 0.81 1.83
N VAL A 120 -13.34 0.80 1.73
CA VAL A 120 -12.61 0.66 0.47
C VAL A 120 -12.11 -0.77 0.32
N TYR A 121 -12.53 -1.42 -0.75
CA TYR A 121 -12.27 -2.83 -1.02
C TYR A 121 -11.63 -3.00 -2.40
N PRO A 122 -10.93 -4.12 -2.66
CA PRO A 122 -10.45 -4.43 -4.01
C PRO A 122 -11.63 -4.49 -5.00
N GLU A 123 -11.39 -4.12 -6.25
CA GLU A 123 -12.37 -4.32 -7.32
C GLU A 123 -12.66 -5.82 -7.50
N GLN A 124 -13.94 -6.16 -7.57
CA GLN A 124 -14.42 -7.54 -7.77
C GLN A 124 -14.61 -7.88 -9.25
N ASP A 125 -14.55 -6.88 -10.14
CA ASP A 125 -14.79 -7.06 -11.56
C ASP A 125 -13.49 -7.49 -12.24
N GLY A 126 -13.43 -8.78 -12.59
CA GLY A 126 -12.34 -9.43 -13.30
C GLY A 126 -12.12 -8.88 -14.71
N GLY A 127 -11.61 -7.65 -14.81
CA GLY A 127 -11.17 -7.02 -16.06
C GLY A 127 -9.65 -7.07 -16.27
N GLU A 128 -8.87 -7.49 -15.27
CA GLU A 128 -7.47 -7.83 -15.47
C GLU A 128 -7.36 -9.35 -15.51
N SER A 129 -7.25 -9.85 -16.74
CA SER A 129 -6.91 -11.22 -17.06
C SER A 129 -5.60 -11.57 -16.35
N TRP A 130 -5.67 -12.25 -15.21
CA TRP A 130 -4.50 -12.84 -14.55
C TRP A 130 -4.06 -14.16 -15.23
N LEU A 131 -4.25 -14.24 -16.55
CA LEU A 131 -3.68 -15.18 -17.53
C LEU A 131 -3.47 -14.48 -18.87
#